data_AF-A0A3P7VFH0-F1
#
_entry.id   AF-A0A3P7VFH0-F1
#
_cell.length_a   1.000
_cell.length_b   1.000
_cell.length_c   1.000
_cell.angle_alpha   90.00
_cell.angle_beta   90.00
_cell.angle_gamma   90.00
#
_symmetry.space_group_name_H-M   'P 1'
#
loop_
_entity.id
_entity.type
_entity.pdbx_description
1 polymer ?
#
loop_
_entity_poly.entity_id
_entity_poly.type
_entity_poly.pdbx_seq_one_letter_code
_entity_poly.pdbx_strand_id
1 'polypeptide(L)'
;MPLFAALLQDERGKDEFSTENQIKNHERLQQDINQYADTIRNLATQAQKFVDEKRPLWEHINVRQAQIEKLYAGLQDLCKERRKRLDETLQLYELHREIDDLLQWIADKELVAGSQEPGQDYEHVQMLIERFLQFARDTENIGLDRVANANDACDHLIATGHSDAPTVALWKDSLNEAWENLLELIDTRMQMLEASRMLHKFFHDCRDCLSRILEKNHSIPEDLGRDSSSVGALKRKHQNFLKDIEAIGQQVVQIERDALELRDAYAGDRAIEIGAREAEVQKAWRQLRAVCDARSMRLGDTSDLFRFMIMVRDLLLWMNEVKREMTSQERPKDVSGVELLMNNHQSLKAEIDAREENFNACISLGRDLLNRKHYASSEIEKKLIKLTTERAEMMRRWEDRWEYLQLILEVYQFARDAAVAESWLMAQEPYLVSKEYGRNLEETIKLIKKHEAFEKSANAQEERFLALEKLTTFELKEMQRRDMEEVERRALSGPSGDVRRGT
;
A
#
# COMPACT_ATOMS: atom_id res chain seq x y z
N MET A 1 -45.42 39.69 -82.58
CA MET A 1 -45.19 38.27 -82.91
C MET A 1 -43.80 37.78 -82.49
N PRO A 2 -42.66 38.45 -82.81
CA PRO A 2 -41.32 37.93 -82.46
C PRO A 2 -41.04 37.86 -80.95
N LEU A 3 -41.42 38.89 -80.19
CA LEU A 3 -41.19 38.95 -78.73
C LEU A 3 -42.02 37.92 -77.95
N PHE A 4 -43.26 37.66 -78.38
CA PHE A 4 -44.10 36.61 -77.79
C PHE A 4 -43.48 35.22 -78.01
N ALA A 5 -43.01 34.93 -79.22
CA ALA A 5 -42.34 33.66 -79.52
C ALA A 5 -41.04 33.49 -78.71
N ALA A 6 -40.26 34.56 -78.54
CA ALA A 6 -39.04 34.54 -77.75
C ALA A 6 -39.29 34.34 -76.25
N LEU A 7 -40.39 34.87 -75.69
CA LEU A 7 -40.77 34.68 -74.28
C LEU A 7 -41.43 33.32 -74.00
N LEU A 8 -42.05 32.72 -75.02
CA LEU A 8 -42.68 31.40 -74.96
C LEU A 8 -41.69 30.25 -75.21
N GLN A 9 -40.47 30.53 -75.67
CA GLN A 9 -39.42 29.53 -75.77
C GLN A 9 -39.00 29.07 -74.37
N ASP A 10 -39.25 27.79 -74.10
CA ASP A 10 -38.90 27.13 -72.84
C ASP A 10 -37.42 26.71 -72.87
N GLU A 11 -36.54 27.70 -72.83
CA GLU A 11 -35.10 27.46 -72.73
C GLU A 11 -34.69 27.49 -71.27
N ARG A 12 -34.71 26.32 -70.64
CA ARG A 12 -34.06 26.11 -69.34
C ARG A 12 -32.54 26.03 -69.55
N GLY A 13 -31.77 26.72 -68.71
CA GLY A 13 -30.30 26.65 -68.75
C GLY A 13 -29.81 25.25 -68.39
N LYS A 14 -28.71 24.82 -69.01
CA LYS A 14 -28.13 23.48 -68.80
C LYS A 14 -27.21 23.39 -67.58
N ASP A 15 -26.77 24.53 -67.08
CA ASP A 15 -25.82 24.70 -65.98
C ASP A 15 -25.91 26.14 -65.44
N GLU A 16 -25.23 26.43 -64.33
CA GLU A 16 -25.16 27.75 -63.69
C GLU A 16 -24.79 28.85 -64.70
N PHE A 17 -23.70 28.66 -65.45
CA PHE A 17 -23.16 29.63 -66.41
C PHE A 17 -24.11 29.89 -67.59
N SER A 18 -24.72 28.84 -68.14
CA SER A 18 -25.71 28.94 -69.20
C SER A 18 -26.96 29.66 -68.70
N THR A 19 -27.36 29.43 -67.45
CA THR A 19 -28.54 30.07 -66.84
C THR A 19 -28.29 31.56 -66.59
N GLU A 20 -27.12 31.94 -66.07
CA GLU A 20 -26.71 33.35 -65.96
C GLU A 20 -26.71 34.08 -67.31
N ASN A 21 -26.22 33.41 -68.37
CA ASN A 21 -26.22 34.00 -69.71
C ASN A 21 -27.64 34.18 -70.25
N GLN A 22 -28.54 33.22 -70.00
CA GLN A 22 -29.95 33.36 -70.35
C GLN A 22 -30.65 34.47 -69.56
N ILE A 23 -30.29 34.66 -68.29
CA ILE A 23 -30.72 35.78 -67.45
C ILE A 23 -30.27 37.11 -68.06
N LYS A 24 -28.98 37.25 -68.41
CA LYS A 24 -28.45 38.46 -69.09
C LYS A 24 -29.15 38.73 -70.42
N ASN A 25 -29.44 37.70 -71.20
CA ASN A 25 -30.20 37.83 -72.44
C ASN A 25 -31.66 38.24 -72.19
N HIS A 26 -32.28 37.69 -71.14
CA HIS A 26 -33.62 38.05 -70.71
C HIS A 26 -33.70 39.51 -70.25
N GLU A 27 -32.70 40.01 -69.52
CA GLU A 27 -32.64 41.41 -69.08
C GLU A 27 -32.61 42.38 -70.27
N ARG A 28 -31.87 42.04 -71.34
CA ARG A 28 -31.89 42.82 -72.59
C ARG A 28 -33.28 42.81 -73.23
N LEU A 29 -33.90 41.64 -73.32
CA LEU A 29 -35.26 41.50 -73.84
C LEU A 29 -36.27 42.29 -73.00
N GLN A 30 -36.12 42.28 -71.68
CA GLN A 30 -36.96 43.03 -70.75
C GLN A 30 -36.78 44.55 -70.90
N GLN A 31 -35.55 45.02 -71.13
CA GLN A 31 -35.29 46.43 -71.44
C GLN A 31 -36.00 46.86 -72.72
N ASP A 32 -35.92 46.07 -73.79
CA ASP A 32 -36.63 46.35 -75.04
C ASP A 32 -38.15 46.39 -74.83
N ILE A 33 -38.68 45.47 -74.02
CA ILE A 33 -40.11 45.45 -73.62
C ILE A 33 -40.50 46.70 -72.84
N ASN A 34 -39.65 47.14 -71.91
CA ASN A 34 -39.91 48.33 -71.10
C ASN A 34 -39.89 49.62 -71.92
N GLN A 35 -39.08 49.70 -72.98
CA GLN A 35 -39.07 50.85 -73.90
C GLN A 35 -40.41 51.05 -74.60
N TYR A 36 -41.18 49.98 -74.85
CA TYR A 36 -42.53 50.12 -75.40
C TYR A 36 -43.53 50.78 -74.43
N ALA A 37 -43.25 50.84 -73.12
CA ALA A 37 -44.14 51.47 -72.14
C ALA A 37 -44.42 52.94 -72.48
N ASP A 38 -43.38 53.69 -72.85
CA ASP A 38 -43.53 55.11 -73.18
C ASP A 38 -44.29 55.29 -74.49
N THR A 39 -44.04 54.43 -75.48
CA THR A 39 -44.80 54.45 -76.74
C THR A 39 -46.28 54.15 -76.53
N ILE A 40 -46.61 53.17 -75.67
CA ILE A 40 -47.99 52.79 -75.35
C ILE A 40 -48.68 53.88 -74.54
N ARG A 41 -47.99 54.52 -73.59
CA ARG A 41 -48.52 55.65 -72.81
C ARG A 41 -48.82 56.87 -73.70
N ASN A 42 -47.94 57.15 -74.66
CA ASN A 42 -48.15 58.21 -75.64
C ASN A 42 -49.36 57.90 -76.55
N LEU A 43 -49.48 56.66 -77.03
CA LEU A 43 -50.64 56.20 -77.81
C LEU A 43 -51.94 56.27 -77.00
N ALA A 44 -51.92 55.88 -75.72
CA ALA A 44 -53.06 56.00 -74.82
C ALA A 44 -53.50 57.46 -74.65
N THR A 45 -52.54 58.37 -74.47
CA THR A 45 -52.80 59.81 -74.34
C THR A 45 -53.41 60.38 -75.63
N GLN A 46 -52.93 59.96 -76.80
CA GLN A 46 -53.51 60.36 -78.08
C GLN A 46 -54.90 59.76 -78.32
N ALA A 47 -55.10 58.49 -77.98
CA ALA A 47 -56.40 57.83 -78.05
C ALA A 47 -57.43 58.54 -77.16
N GLN A 48 -57.05 58.90 -75.93
CA GLN A 48 -57.90 59.66 -75.01
C GLN A 48 -58.29 61.04 -75.58
N LYS A 49 -57.35 61.76 -76.19
CA LYS A 49 -57.67 63.04 -76.87
C LYS A 49 -58.73 62.87 -77.97
N PHE A 50 -58.67 61.78 -78.75
CA PHE A 50 -59.69 61.54 -79.78
C PHE A 50 -61.06 61.17 -79.22
N VAL A 51 -61.10 60.54 -78.03
CA VAL A 51 -62.32 60.32 -77.26
C VAL A 51 -62.90 61.65 -76.77
N ASP A 52 -62.07 62.50 -76.15
CA ASP A 52 -62.47 63.79 -75.59
C ASP A 52 -62.98 64.76 -76.68
N GLU A 53 -62.36 64.73 -77.87
CA GLU A 53 -62.75 65.53 -79.05
C GLU A 53 -63.92 64.94 -79.86
N LYS A 54 -64.48 63.77 -79.48
CA LYS A 54 -65.55 63.04 -80.21
C LYS A 54 -65.26 62.86 -81.71
N ARG A 55 -64.02 62.57 -82.08
CA ARG A 55 -63.60 62.37 -83.47
C ARG A 55 -64.25 61.11 -84.08
N PRO A 56 -64.56 61.06 -85.40
CA PRO A 56 -65.10 59.86 -86.02
C PRO A 56 -64.21 58.62 -85.76
N LEU A 57 -64.82 57.46 -85.46
CA LEU A 57 -64.15 56.17 -85.15
C LEU A 57 -63.41 56.10 -83.80
N TRP A 58 -63.62 57.05 -82.87
CA TRP A 58 -62.99 57.03 -81.55
C TRP A 58 -63.22 55.73 -80.76
N GLU A 59 -64.41 55.11 -80.87
CA GLU A 59 -64.74 53.83 -80.22
C GLU A 59 -63.83 52.70 -80.71
N HIS A 60 -63.58 52.62 -82.02
CA HIS A 60 -62.73 51.60 -82.62
C HIS A 60 -61.24 51.81 -82.28
N ILE A 61 -60.80 53.06 -82.16
CA ILE A 61 -59.46 53.41 -81.69
C ILE A 61 -59.29 52.99 -80.23
N ASN A 62 -60.29 53.24 -79.38
CA ASN A 62 -60.25 52.89 -77.96
C ASN A 62 -60.22 51.37 -77.73
N VAL A 63 -61.03 50.59 -78.47
CA VAL A 63 -60.98 49.12 -78.41
C VAL A 63 -59.59 48.59 -78.81
N ARG A 64 -58.98 49.18 -79.84
CA ARG A 64 -57.65 48.76 -80.29
C ARG A 64 -56.54 49.15 -79.31
N GLN A 65 -56.66 50.32 -78.67
CA GLN A 65 -55.77 50.74 -77.59
C GLN A 65 -55.85 49.77 -76.40
N ALA A 66 -57.06 49.41 -75.96
CA ALA A 66 -57.27 48.44 -74.89
C ALA A 66 -56.70 47.04 -75.23
N GLN A 67 -56.78 46.61 -76.49
CA GLN A 67 -56.14 45.38 -76.96
C GLN A 67 -54.60 45.45 -76.88
N ILE A 68 -54.01 46.59 -77.24
CA ILE A 68 -52.55 46.80 -77.14
C ILE A 68 -52.11 46.77 -75.67
N GLU A 69 -52.84 47.43 -74.78
CA GLU A 69 -52.57 47.43 -73.34
C GLU A 69 -52.67 46.02 -72.74
N LYS A 70 -53.69 45.24 -73.14
CA LYS A 70 -53.83 43.84 -72.71
C LYS A 70 -52.69 42.96 -73.22
N LEU A 71 -52.28 43.11 -74.48
CA LEU A 71 -51.16 42.36 -75.06
C LEU A 71 -49.83 42.74 -74.39
N TYR A 72 -49.65 44.02 -74.06
CA TYR A 72 -48.47 44.49 -73.34
C TYR A 72 -48.42 43.97 -71.91
N ALA A 73 -49.54 44.01 -71.18
CA ALA A 73 -49.65 43.41 -69.86
C ALA A 73 -49.34 41.91 -69.89
N GLY A 74 -49.90 41.16 -70.85
CA GLY A 74 -49.58 39.73 -71.02
C GLY A 74 -48.11 39.48 -71.37
N LEU A 75 -47.48 40.37 -72.14
CA LEU A 75 -46.05 40.29 -72.44
C LEU A 75 -45.19 40.57 -71.18
N GLN A 76 -45.60 41.52 -70.34
CA GLN A 76 -44.95 41.79 -69.06
C GLN A 76 -45.09 40.61 -68.09
N ASP A 77 -46.26 39.97 -68.04
CA ASP A 77 -46.50 38.80 -67.20
C ASP A 77 -45.65 37.61 -67.65
N LEU A 78 -45.60 37.33 -68.96
CA LEU A 78 -44.69 36.31 -69.54
C LEU A 78 -43.21 36.64 -69.26
N CYS A 79 -42.84 37.91 -69.29
CA CYS A 79 -41.47 38.35 -68.97
C CYS A 79 -41.14 38.05 -67.50
N LYS A 80 -42.04 38.42 -66.57
CA LYS A 80 -41.88 38.12 -65.13
C LYS A 80 -41.82 36.63 -64.86
N GLU A 81 -42.70 35.85 -65.49
CA GLU A 81 -42.74 34.39 -65.32
C GLU A 81 -41.49 33.70 -65.87
N ARG A 82 -40.99 34.15 -67.03
CA ARG A 82 -39.71 33.66 -67.56
C ARG A 82 -38.54 34.05 -66.66
N ARG A 83 -38.50 35.29 -66.15
CA ARG A 83 -37.45 35.71 -65.20
C ARG A 83 -37.46 34.84 -63.96
N LYS A 84 -38.64 34.64 -63.37
CA LYS A 84 -38.83 33.78 -62.19
C LYS A 84 -38.29 32.37 -62.41
N ARG A 85 -38.62 31.72 -63.54
CA ARG A 85 -38.12 30.37 -63.88
C ARG A 85 -36.61 30.31 -64.07
N LEU A 86 -36.01 31.37 -64.64
CA LEU A 86 -34.57 31.46 -64.80
C LEU A 86 -33.85 31.66 -63.46
N ASP A 87 -34.39 32.51 -62.58
CA ASP A 87 -33.86 32.71 -61.23
C ASP A 87 -34.00 31.41 -60.39
N GLU A 88 -35.14 30.72 -60.47
CA GLU A 88 -35.36 29.39 -59.86
C GLU A 88 -34.32 28.37 -60.37
N THR A 89 -34.07 28.33 -61.69
CA THR A 89 -33.05 27.44 -62.27
C THR A 89 -31.63 27.79 -61.83
N LEU A 90 -31.30 29.08 -61.68
CA LEU A 90 -29.99 29.52 -61.21
C LEU A 90 -29.77 29.08 -59.76
N GLN A 91 -30.75 29.34 -58.89
CA GLN A 91 -30.71 28.92 -57.47
C GLN A 91 -30.53 27.41 -57.33
N LEU A 92 -31.17 26.60 -58.19
CA LEU A 92 -30.99 25.15 -58.19
C LEU A 92 -29.54 24.74 -58.48
N TYR A 93 -28.90 25.34 -59.49
CA TYR A 93 -27.52 24.99 -59.84
C TYR A 93 -26.50 25.52 -58.82
N GLU A 94 -26.75 26.70 -58.24
CA GLU A 94 -25.95 27.24 -57.13
C GLU A 94 -25.99 26.27 -55.93
N LEU A 95 -27.19 25.83 -55.53
CA LEU A 95 -27.36 24.85 -54.46
C LEU A 95 -26.70 23.50 -54.79
N HIS A 96 -26.86 23.00 -56.01
CA HIS A 96 -26.24 21.74 -56.42
C HIS A 96 -24.72 21.79 -56.28
N ARG A 97 -24.09 22.87 -56.74
CA ARG A 97 -22.64 23.07 -56.60
C ARG A 97 -22.22 23.09 -55.14
N GLU A 98 -22.95 23.80 -54.29
CA GLU A 98 -22.67 23.85 -52.85
C GLU A 98 -22.77 22.48 -52.17
N ILE A 99 -23.78 21.68 -52.55
CA ILE A 99 -23.94 20.30 -52.06
C ILE A 99 -22.81 19.40 -52.57
N ASP A 100 -22.47 19.44 -53.85
CA ASP A 100 -21.37 18.66 -54.42
C ASP A 100 -20.01 18.98 -53.75
N ASP A 101 -19.72 20.28 -53.55
CA ASP A 101 -18.51 20.73 -52.87
C ASP A 101 -18.47 20.26 -51.40
N LEU A 102 -19.64 20.16 -50.75
CA LEU A 102 -19.75 19.63 -49.39
C LEU A 102 -19.61 18.10 -49.36
N LEU A 103 -20.22 17.38 -50.29
CA LEU A 103 -20.08 15.93 -50.44
C LEU A 103 -18.63 15.53 -50.71
N GLN A 104 -17.93 16.26 -51.58
CA GLN A 104 -16.51 16.02 -51.82
C GLN A 104 -15.67 16.29 -50.57
N TRP A 105 -15.99 17.35 -49.83
CA TRP A 105 -15.33 17.63 -48.55
C TRP A 105 -15.58 16.52 -47.52
N ILE A 106 -16.79 15.97 -47.44
CA ILE A 106 -17.12 14.82 -46.58
C ILE A 106 -16.27 13.60 -46.98
N ALA A 107 -16.23 13.26 -48.28
CA ALA A 107 -15.43 12.14 -48.77
C ALA A 107 -13.94 12.26 -48.43
N ASP A 108 -13.37 13.47 -48.50
CA ASP A 108 -11.98 13.72 -48.09
C ASP A 108 -11.77 13.48 -46.58
N LYS A 109 -12.77 13.76 -45.75
CA LYS A 109 -12.75 13.48 -44.29
C LYS A 109 -12.92 12.00 -43.99
N GLU A 110 -13.77 11.29 -44.74
CA GLU A 110 -13.96 9.85 -44.60
C GLU A 110 -12.65 9.09 -44.82
N LEU A 111 -11.78 9.55 -45.73
CA LEU A 111 -10.47 8.93 -45.95
C LEU A 111 -9.56 9.00 -44.72
N VAL A 112 -9.64 10.08 -43.94
CA VAL A 112 -8.89 10.22 -42.68
C VAL A 112 -9.54 9.41 -41.55
N ALA A 113 -10.88 9.47 -41.45
CA ALA A 113 -11.65 8.73 -40.45
C ALA A 113 -11.52 7.20 -40.63
N GLY A 114 -11.44 6.73 -41.88
CA GLY A 114 -11.33 5.31 -42.23
C GLY A 114 -9.93 4.70 -42.03
N SER A 115 -8.95 5.45 -41.56
CA SER A 115 -7.60 4.93 -41.29
C SER A 115 -7.64 3.72 -40.33
N GLN A 116 -6.91 2.67 -40.65
CA GLN A 116 -6.84 1.43 -39.87
C GLN A 116 -5.55 1.32 -39.05
N GLU A 117 -4.73 2.37 -38.96
CA GLU A 117 -3.46 2.34 -38.22
C GLU A 117 -3.71 2.27 -36.70
N PRO A 118 -3.39 1.18 -36.00
CA PRO A 118 -3.73 1.03 -34.58
C PRO A 118 -2.71 1.71 -33.66
N GLY A 119 -1.56 2.17 -34.16
CA GLY A 119 -0.39 2.57 -33.37
C GLY A 119 0.59 1.41 -33.13
N GLN A 120 1.83 1.73 -32.76
CA GLN A 120 2.92 0.74 -32.63
C GLN A 120 3.31 0.48 -31.17
N ASP A 121 3.17 1.50 -30.33
CA ASP A 121 3.44 1.49 -28.90
C ASP A 121 2.52 2.50 -28.20
N TYR A 122 2.58 2.55 -26.87
CA TYR A 122 1.66 3.37 -26.07
C TYR A 122 1.77 4.86 -26.41
N GLU A 123 3.00 5.35 -26.58
CA GLU A 123 3.28 6.74 -26.92
C GLU A 123 2.77 7.10 -28.33
N HIS A 124 2.95 6.21 -29.31
CA HIS A 124 2.43 6.41 -30.65
C HIS A 124 0.90 6.41 -30.67
N VAL A 125 0.24 5.49 -29.97
CA VAL A 125 -1.24 5.47 -29.88
C VAL A 125 -1.76 6.75 -29.25
N GLN A 126 -1.11 7.24 -28.19
CA GLN A 126 -1.49 8.48 -27.53
C GLN A 126 -1.41 9.68 -28.49
N MET A 127 -0.34 9.78 -29.29
CA MET A 127 -0.20 10.81 -30.32
C MET A 127 -1.30 10.70 -31.39
N LEU A 128 -1.62 9.48 -31.85
CA LEU A 128 -2.69 9.26 -32.82
C LEU A 128 -4.06 9.69 -32.27
N ILE A 129 -4.36 9.38 -31.01
CA ILE A 129 -5.60 9.80 -30.35
C ILE A 129 -5.68 11.32 -30.25
N GLU A 130 -4.62 11.99 -29.79
CA GLU A 130 -4.61 13.45 -29.67
C GLU A 130 -4.85 14.12 -31.03
N ARG A 131 -4.18 13.64 -32.07
CA ARG A 131 -4.36 14.13 -33.44
C ARG A 131 -5.76 13.85 -33.97
N PHE A 132 -6.30 12.66 -33.70
CA PHE A 132 -7.62 12.27 -34.19
C PHE A 132 -8.75 13.01 -33.48
N LEU A 133 -8.63 13.25 -32.17
CA LEU A 133 -9.57 14.07 -31.41
C LEU A 133 -9.62 15.51 -31.93
N GLN A 134 -8.47 16.08 -32.30
CA GLN A 134 -8.43 17.40 -32.92
C GLN A 134 -9.12 17.37 -34.29
N PHE A 135 -8.81 16.37 -35.12
CA PHE A 135 -9.48 16.16 -36.40
C PHE A 135 -11.00 16.02 -36.28
N ALA A 136 -11.48 15.23 -35.32
CA ALA A 136 -12.90 15.00 -35.08
C ALA A 136 -13.62 16.30 -34.71
N ARG A 137 -13.06 17.05 -33.75
CA ARG A 137 -13.60 18.36 -33.33
C ARG A 137 -13.65 19.36 -34.48
N ASP A 138 -12.56 19.48 -35.25
CA ASP A 138 -12.50 20.43 -36.36
C ASP A 138 -13.50 20.04 -37.47
N THR A 139 -13.66 18.74 -37.72
CA THR A 139 -14.59 18.22 -38.71
C THR A 139 -16.04 18.44 -38.28
N GLU A 140 -16.38 18.15 -37.03
CA GLU A 140 -17.73 18.36 -36.48
C GLU A 140 -18.09 19.85 -36.48
N ASN A 141 -17.22 20.74 -35.97
CA ASN A 141 -17.47 22.18 -35.93
C ASN A 141 -17.72 22.77 -37.33
N ILE A 142 -16.88 22.44 -38.31
CA ILE A 142 -17.01 22.98 -39.67
C ILE A 142 -18.18 22.32 -40.41
N GLY A 143 -18.35 21.01 -40.23
CA GLY A 143 -19.36 20.23 -40.94
C GLY A 143 -20.78 20.53 -40.49
N LEU A 144 -21.02 20.67 -39.19
CA LEU A 144 -22.35 20.99 -38.65
C LEU A 144 -22.91 22.29 -39.25
N ASP A 145 -22.12 23.36 -39.27
CA ASP A 145 -22.55 24.63 -39.83
C ASP A 145 -22.82 24.52 -41.34
N ARG A 146 -21.93 23.85 -42.09
CA ARG A 146 -22.08 23.71 -43.55
C ARG A 146 -23.28 22.85 -43.93
N VAL A 147 -23.49 21.72 -43.24
CA VAL A 147 -24.62 20.82 -43.46
C VAL A 147 -25.94 21.51 -43.07
N ALA A 148 -25.97 22.25 -41.95
CA ALA A 148 -27.14 23.03 -41.56
C ALA A 148 -27.52 24.08 -42.61
N ASN A 149 -26.55 24.86 -43.10
CA ASN A 149 -26.79 25.86 -44.14
C ASN A 149 -27.31 25.24 -45.45
N ALA A 150 -26.73 24.11 -45.89
CA ALA A 150 -27.20 23.41 -47.08
C ALA A 150 -28.62 22.83 -46.90
N ASN A 151 -28.92 22.31 -45.72
CA ASN A 151 -30.25 21.83 -45.36
C ASN A 151 -31.28 22.96 -45.36
N ASP A 152 -30.97 24.12 -44.78
CA ASP A 152 -31.84 25.30 -44.77
C ASP A 152 -32.12 25.81 -46.19
N ALA A 153 -31.10 25.81 -47.06
CA ALA A 153 -31.25 26.18 -48.47
C ALA A 153 -32.15 25.19 -49.23
N CYS A 154 -31.99 23.89 -49.00
CA CYS A 154 -32.87 22.86 -49.55
C CYS A 154 -34.33 23.06 -49.09
N ASP A 155 -34.53 23.25 -47.78
CA ASP A 155 -35.85 23.44 -47.18
C ASP A 155 -36.55 24.70 -47.70
N HIS A 156 -35.78 25.77 -47.94
CA HIS A 156 -36.31 26.99 -48.54
C HIS A 156 -36.86 26.76 -49.95
N LEU A 157 -36.12 26.07 -50.83
CA LEU A 157 -36.57 25.76 -52.18
C LEU A 157 -37.78 24.81 -52.18
N ILE A 158 -37.81 23.85 -51.26
CA ILE A 158 -38.95 22.92 -51.12
C ILE A 158 -40.20 23.68 -50.64
N ALA A 159 -40.07 24.51 -49.61
CA ALA A 159 -41.18 25.26 -49.01
C ALA A 159 -41.78 26.31 -49.97
N THR A 160 -40.97 26.89 -50.86
CA THR A 160 -41.41 27.85 -51.88
C THR A 160 -42.08 27.19 -53.09
N GLY A 161 -42.10 25.84 -53.15
CA GLY A 161 -42.75 25.08 -54.20
C GLY A 161 -41.95 25.05 -55.51
N HIS A 162 -40.62 25.02 -55.42
CA HIS A 162 -39.73 24.94 -56.58
C HIS A 162 -40.06 23.73 -57.49
N SER A 163 -39.91 23.89 -58.81
CA SER A 163 -40.25 22.85 -59.80
C SER A 163 -39.52 21.53 -59.59
N ASP A 164 -38.31 21.58 -59.07
CA ASP A 164 -37.42 20.43 -58.85
C ASP A 164 -37.29 20.06 -57.36
N ALA A 165 -38.27 20.45 -56.54
CA ALA A 165 -38.31 20.09 -55.12
C ALA A 165 -38.07 18.60 -54.82
N PRO A 166 -38.57 17.62 -55.62
CA PRO A 166 -38.26 16.21 -55.41
C PRO A 166 -36.78 15.88 -55.57
N THR A 167 -36.08 16.53 -56.52
CA THR A 167 -34.64 16.33 -56.74
C THR A 167 -33.83 16.95 -55.61
N VAL A 168 -34.21 18.15 -55.16
CA VAL A 168 -33.58 18.83 -54.01
C VAL A 168 -33.72 17.98 -52.75
N ALA A 169 -34.88 17.36 -52.52
CA ALA A 169 -35.07 16.45 -51.40
C ALA A 169 -34.12 15.24 -51.46
N LEU A 170 -33.91 14.64 -52.64
CA LEU A 170 -32.94 13.54 -52.80
C LEU A 170 -31.50 13.97 -52.50
N TRP A 171 -31.10 15.18 -52.92
CA TRP A 171 -29.77 15.72 -52.60
C TRP A 171 -29.60 15.96 -51.11
N LYS A 172 -30.63 16.52 -50.46
CA LYS A 172 -30.68 16.73 -49.01
C LYS A 172 -30.52 15.41 -48.26
N ASP A 173 -31.26 14.37 -48.66
CA ASP A 173 -31.19 13.05 -48.05
C ASP A 173 -29.79 12.43 -48.23
N SER A 174 -29.23 12.51 -49.43
CA SER A 174 -27.89 11.99 -49.75
C SER A 174 -26.79 12.69 -48.94
N LEU A 175 -26.90 14.01 -48.76
CA LEU A 175 -25.96 14.80 -47.96
C LEU A 175 -26.04 14.41 -46.48
N ASN A 176 -27.24 14.27 -45.93
CA ASN A 176 -27.41 13.89 -44.52
C ASN A 176 -26.92 12.45 -44.28
N GLU A 177 -27.19 11.51 -45.19
CA GLU A 177 -26.67 10.14 -45.11
C GLU A 177 -25.13 10.13 -45.14
N ALA A 178 -24.50 10.88 -46.05
CA ALA A 178 -23.03 10.97 -46.10
C ALA A 178 -22.44 11.59 -44.83
N TRP A 179 -23.11 12.61 -44.27
CA TRP A 179 -22.68 13.23 -43.01
C TRP A 179 -22.80 12.28 -41.81
N GLU A 180 -23.92 11.55 -41.70
CA GLU A 180 -24.13 10.55 -40.65
C GLU A 180 -23.08 9.42 -40.74
N ASN A 181 -22.82 8.90 -41.95
CA ASN A 181 -21.79 7.90 -42.18
C ASN A 181 -20.39 8.36 -41.75
N LEU A 182 -20.02 9.61 -42.03
CA LEU A 182 -18.75 10.18 -41.57
C LEU A 182 -18.67 10.24 -40.04
N LEU A 183 -19.75 10.65 -39.36
CA LEU A 183 -19.79 10.68 -37.90
C LEU A 183 -19.65 9.29 -37.29
N GLU A 184 -20.30 8.27 -37.87
CA GLU A 184 -20.16 6.87 -37.45
C GLU A 184 -18.73 6.35 -37.65
N LEU A 185 -18.08 6.71 -38.76
CA LEU A 185 -16.68 6.37 -39.03
C LEU A 185 -15.74 7.02 -38.00
N ILE A 186 -15.97 8.28 -37.64
CA ILE A 186 -15.20 8.97 -36.61
C ILE A 186 -15.35 8.28 -35.26
N ASP A 187 -16.58 7.94 -34.85
CA ASP A 187 -16.84 7.25 -33.58
C ASP A 187 -16.19 5.86 -33.56
N THR A 188 -16.38 5.06 -34.62
CA THR A 188 -15.76 3.74 -34.77
C THR A 188 -14.24 3.83 -34.65
N ARG A 189 -13.63 4.81 -35.32
CA ARG A 189 -12.18 5.02 -35.26
C ARG A 189 -11.70 5.43 -33.87
N MET A 190 -12.45 6.28 -33.16
CA MET A 190 -12.15 6.62 -31.76
C MET A 190 -12.19 5.38 -30.87
N GLN A 191 -13.21 4.54 -30.99
CA GLN A 191 -13.32 3.30 -30.22
C GLN A 191 -12.16 2.34 -30.51
N MET A 192 -11.76 2.20 -31.78
CA MET A 192 -10.61 1.36 -32.16
C MET A 192 -9.28 1.87 -31.58
N LEU A 193 -9.04 3.18 -31.65
CA LEU A 193 -7.84 3.79 -31.06
C LEU A 193 -7.81 3.62 -29.55
N GLU A 194 -8.96 3.77 -28.88
CA GLU A 194 -9.07 3.58 -27.43
C GLU A 194 -8.82 2.12 -27.02
N ALA A 195 -9.37 1.15 -27.77
CA ALA A 195 -9.08 -0.27 -27.56
C ALA A 195 -7.59 -0.59 -27.72
N SER A 196 -6.93 0.01 -28.72
CA SER A 196 -5.48 -0.10 -28.93
C SER A 196 -4.70 0.54 -27.77
N ARG A 197 -5.13 1.71 -27.30
CA ARG A 197 -4.51 2.44 -26.17
C ARG A 197 -4.53 1.60 -24.91
N MET A 198 -5.68 1.01 -24.57
CA MET A 198 -5.81 0.15 -23.39
C MET A 198 -4.85 -1.03 -23.45
N LEU A 199 -4.73 -1.70 -24.60
CA LEU A 199 -3.83 -2.83 -24.78
C LEU A 199 -2.35 -2.43 -24.66
N HIS A 200 -1.93 -1.38 -25.37
CA HIS A 200 -0.54 -0.92 -25.32
C HIS A 200 -0.17 -0.36 -23.95
N LYS A 201 -1.08 0.36 -23.29
CA LYS A 201 -0.91 0.83 -21.92
C LYS A 201 -0.68 -0.34 -20.97
N PHE A 202 -1.49 -1.39 -21.06
CA PHE A 202 -1.33 -2.57 -20.21
C PHE A 202 0.08 -3.19 -20.34
N PHE A 203 0.57 -3.41 -21.56
CA PHE A 203 1.91 -3.95 -21.77
C PHE A 203 3.02 -3.00 -21.30
N HIS A 204 2.84 -1.69 -21.48
CA HIS A 204 3.73 -0.66 -20.98
C HIS A 204 3.79 -0.71 -19.44
N ASP A 205 2.64 -0.68 -18.77
CA ASP A 205 2.50 -0.69 -17.32
C ASP A 205 3.08 -1.97 -16.70
N CYS A 206 2.84 -3.13 -17.33
CA CYS A 206 3.46 -4.39 -16.91
C CYS A 206 4.99 -4.31 -16.97
N ARG A 207 5.56 -3.76 -18.05
CA ARG A 207 7.00 -3.64 -18.22
C ARG A 207 7.61 -2.68 -17.20
N ASP A 208 6.99 -1.52 -16.97
CA ASP A 208 7.46 -0.55 -15.97
C ASP A 208 7.37 -1.13 -14.55
N CYS A 209 6.22 -1.71 -14.19
CA CYS A 209 5.99 -2.31 -12.89
C CYS A 209 7.00 -3.44 -12.62
N LEU A 210 7.21 -4.34 -13.59
CA LEU A 210 8.18 -5.42 -13.49
C LEU A 210 9.61 -4.88 -13.29
N SER A 211 10.00 -3.87 -14.06
CA SER A 211 11.31 -3.22 -13.92
C SER A 211 11.52 -2.68 -12.50
N ARG A 212 10.53 -1.96 -11.97
CA ARG A 212 10.56 -1.39 -10.62
C ARG A 212 10.59 -2.46 -9.52
N ILE A 213 9.85 -3.57 -9.69
CA ILE A 213 9.89 -4.72 -8.78
C ILE A 213 11.29 -5.31 -8.76
N LEU A 214 11.89 -5.56 -9.92
CA LEU A 214 13.22 -6.15 -10.04
C LEU A 214 14.29 -5.21 -9.45
N GLU A 215 14.23 -3.91 -9.75
CA GLU A 215 15.12 -2.92 -9.15
C GLU A 215 15.03 -2.93 -7.62
N LYS A 216 13.81 -2.90 -7.07
CA LYS A 216 13.61 -2.97 -5.62
C LYS A 216 14.16 -4.26 -5.04
N ASN A 217 13.95 -5.40 -5.69
CA ASN A 217 14.47 -6.68 -5.24
C ASN A 217 16.00 -6.69 -5.14
N HIS A 218 16.71 -6.16 -6.14
CA HIS A 218 18.17 -6.06 -6.12
C HIS A 218 18.70 -5.03 -5.11
N SER A 219 17.90 -4.03 -4.74
CA SER A 219 18.29 -3.01 -3.77
C SER A 219 18.23 -3.46 -2.30
N ILE A 220 17.66 -4.65 -2.01
CA ILE A 220 17.50 -5.15 -0.65
C ILE A 220 18.88 -5.50 -0.07
N PRO A 221 19.33 -4.84 1.02
CA PRO A 221 20.62 -5.17 1.63
C PRO A 221 20.62 -6.57 2.21
N GLU A 222 21.78 -7.22 2.28
CA GLU A 222 21.93 -8.51 2.97
C GLU A 222 22.36 -8.35 4.45
N ASP A 223 22.97 -7.22 4.81
CA ASP A 223 23.48 -6.97 6.16
C ASP A 223 22.36 -7.02 7.22
N LEU A 224 22.68 -7.61 8.36
CA LEU A 224 21.81 -7.77 9.52
C LEU A 224 22.23 -6.88 10.70
N GLY A 225 23.39 -6.22 10.61
CA GLY A 225 23.94 -5.40 11.68
C GLY A 225 24.84 -6.19 12.64
N ARG A 226 25.69 -5.46 13.36
CA ARG A 226 26.76 -6.02 14.21
C ARG A 226 26.51 -5.88 15.71
N ASP A 227 25.49 -5.10 16.07
CA ASP A 227 25.11 -4.79 17.45
C ASP A 227 23.61 -4.46 17.53
N SER A 228 23.06 -4.40 18.74
CA SER A 228 21.62 -4.13 18.96
C SER A 228 21.15 -2.82 18.33
N SER A 229 22.00 -1.78 18.33
CA SER A 229 21.65 -0.45 17.82
C SER A 229 21.58 -0.43 16.30
N SER A 230 22.56 -1.02 15.62
CA SER A 230 22.63 -1.15 14.17
C SER A 230 21.50 -2.02 13.62
N VAL A 231 21.17 -3.14 14.27
CA VAL A 231 20.01 -3.98 13.90
C VAL A 231 18.72 -3.20 14.04
N GLY A 232 18.56 -2.45 15.14
CA GLY A 232 17.40 -1.57 15.34
C GLY A 232 17.25 -0.50 14.25
N ALA A 233 18.36 0.10 13.81
CA ALA A 233 18.36 1.04 12.69
C ALA A 233 18.00 0.37 11.36
N LEU A 234 18.54 -0.82 11.09
CA LEU A 234 18.21 -1.60 9.89
C LEU A 234 16.75 -2.05 9.86
N LYS A 235 16.16 -2.42 11.01
CA LYS A 235 14.72 -2.74 11.12
C LYS A 235 13.86 -1.53 10.74
N ARG A 236 14.17 -0.34 11.24
CA ARG A 236 13.45 0.89 10.86
C ARG A 236 13.60 1.21 9.37
N LYS A 237 14.81 1.08 8.83
CA LYS A 237 15.05 1.28 7.39
C LYS A 237 14.26 0.27 6.55
N HIS A 238 14.21 -0.99 6.97
CA HIS A 238 13.43 -2.03 6.30
C HIS A 238 11.93 -1.78 6.38
N GLN A 239 11.42 -1.29 7.52
CA GLN A 239 10.01 -0.88 7.65
C GLN A 239 9.65 0.26 6.69
N ASN A 240 10.53 1.23 6.50
CA ASN A 240 10.31 2.28 5.49
C ASN A 240 10.32 1.69 4.07
N PHE A 241 11.25 0.79 3.77
CA PHE A 241 11.27 0.08 2.48
C PHE A 241 9.96 -0.68 2.22
N LEU A 242 9.38 -1.34 3.24
CA LEU A 242 8.09 -2.04 3.14
C LEU A 242 6.94 -1.09 2.80
N LYS A 243 6.97 0.16 3.29
CA LYS A 243 6.00 1.20 2.93
C LYS A 243 6.23 1.69 1.50
N ASP A 244 7.49 1.88 1.10
CA ASP A 244 7.83 2.35 -0.25
C ASP A 244 7.36 1.39 -1.35
N ILE A 245 7.36 0.08 -1.08
CA ILE A 245 6.87 -0.93 -2.04
C ILE A 245 5.34 -1.04 -2.08
N GLU A 246 4.60 -0.41 -1.16
CA GLU A 246 3.13 -0.50 -1.12
C GLU A 246 2.50 0.09 -2.40
N ALA A 247 3.04 1.21 -2.90
CA ALA A 247 2.61 1.80 -4.17
C ALA A 247 2.81 0.85 -5.37
N ILE A 248 3.88 0.04 -5.36
CA ILE A 248 4.09 -1.00 -6.38
C ILE A 248 3.02 -2.08 -6.24
N GLY A 249 2.69 -2.50 -5.01
CA GLY A 249 1.59 -3.43 -4.76
C GLY A 249 0.23 -2.95 -5.29
N GLN A 250 -0.07 -1.66 -5.15
CA GLN A 250 -1.29 -1.06 -5.74
C GLN A 250 -1.28 -1.12 -7.27
N GLN A 251 -0.13 -0.87 -7.90
CA GLN A 251 0.03 -1.00 -9.35
C GLN A 251 -0.15 -2.44 -9.83
N VAL A 252 0.37 -3.43 -9.09
CA VAL A 252 0.15 -4.86 -9.39
C VAL A 252 -1.35 -5.19 -9.37
N VAL A 253 -2.09 -4.72 -8.36
CA VAL A 253 -3.56 -4.91 -8.30
C VAL A 253 -4.28 -4.23 -9.46
N GLN A 254 -3.82 -3.05 -9.90
CA GLN A 254 -4.40 -2.40 -11.07
C GLN A 254 -4.14 -3.21 -12.35
N ILE A 255 -2.91 -3.73 -12.52
CA ILE A 255 -2.57 -4.60 -13.65
C ILE A 255 -3.44 -5.87 -13.68
N GLU A 256 -3.75 -6.45 -12.52
CA GLU A 256 -4.67 -7.60 -12.41
C GLU A 256 -6.08 -7.27 -12.90
N ARG A 257 -6.59 -6.08 -12.57
CA ARG A 257 -7.90 -5.60 -13.03
C ARG A 257 -7.90 -5.33 -14.53
N ASP A 258 -6.90 -4.59 -15.00
CA ASP A 258 -6.73 -4.26 -16.42
C ASP A 258 -6.58 -5.56 -17.26
N ALA A 259 -5.85 -6.56 -16.75
CA ALA A 259 -5.71 -7.87 -17.39
C ALA A 259 -7.04 -8.60 -17.50
N LEU A 260 -7.85 -8.59 -16.44
CA LEU A 260 -9.16 -9.24 -16.44
C LEU A 260 -10.08 -8.63 -17.48
N GLU A 261 -10.21 -7.30 -17.49
CA GLU A 261 -11.05 -6.57 -18.45
C GLU A 261 -10.57 -6.81 -19.89
N LEU A 262 -9.26 -6.77 -20.13
CA LEU A 262 -8.70 -7.00 -21.47
C LEU A 262 -8.87 -8.45 -21.93
N ARG A 263 -8.80 -9.44 -21.04
CA ARG A 263 -9.02 -10.86 -21.41
C ARG A 263 -10.47 -11.17 -21.76
N ASP A 264 -11.42 -10.39 -21.24
CA ASP A 264 -12.83 -10.50 -21.63
C ASP A 264 -13.06 -9.83 -23.00
N ALA A 265 -12.30 -8.78 -23.34
CA ALA A 265 -12.39 -8.06 -24.60
C ALA A 265 -11.62 -8.74 -25.76
N TYR A 266 -10.54 -9.45 -25.48
CA TYR A 266 -9.68 -10.10 -26.48
C TYR A 266 -9.74 -11.63 -26.36
N ALA A 267 -9.71 -12.35 -27.50
CA ALA A 267 -9.70 -13.81 -27.55
C ALA A 267 -8.42 -14.38 -28.18
N GLY A 268 -8.20 -15.69 -28.02
CA GLY A 268 -7.10 -16.42 -28.66
C GLY A 268 -5.72 -16.02 -28.13
N ASP A 269 -4.75 -15.89 -29.02
CA ASP A 269 -3.33 -15.66 -28.68
C ASP A 269 -3.11 -14.38 -27.87
N ARG A 270 -3.90 -13.32 -28.13
CA ARG A 270 -3.81 -12.06 -27.37
C ARG A 270 -4.22 -12.21 -25.91
N ALA A 271 -5.29 -12.95 -25.64
CA ALA A 271 -5.73 -13.22 -24.27
C ALA A 271 -4.67 -14.03 -23.49
N ILE A 272 -4.00 -14.97 -24.17
CA ILE A 272 -2.91 -15.77 -23.61
C ILE A 272 -1.70 -14.87 -23.29
N GLU A 273 -1.34 -13.98 -24.21
CA GLU A 273 -0.22 -13.03 -24.01
C GLU A 273 -0.46 -12.08 -22.84
N ILE A 274 -1.68 -11.52 -22.73
CA ILE A 274 -2.10 -10.68 -21.59
C ILE A 274 -1.94 -11.44 -20.27
N GLY A 275 -2.50 -12.65 -20.19
CA GLY A 275 -2.41 -13.48 -19.00
C GLY A 275 -0.98 -13.91 -18.64
N ALA A 276 -0.14 -14.18 -19.64
CA ALA A 276 1.27 -14.51 -19.41
C ALA A 276 2.03 -13.31 -18.81
N ARG A 277 1.76 -12.10 -19.29
CA ARG A 277 2.40 -10.88 -18.81
C ARG A 277 1.96 -10.49 -17.41
N GLU A 278 0.66 -10.62 -17.13
CA GLU A 278 0.10 -10.47 -15.77
C GLU A 278 0.78 -11.44 -14.80
N ALA A 279 0.86 -12.73 -15.16
CA ALA A 279 1.45 -13.77 -14.32
C ALA A 279 2.94 -13.53 -14.02
N GLU A 280 3.68 -12.93 -14.96
CA GLU A 280 5.09 -12.56 -14.77
C GLU A 280 5.22 -11.48 -13.68
N VAL A 281 4.43 -10.41 -13.77
CA VAL A 281 4.40 -9.31 -12.78
C VAL A 281 4.00 -9.86 -11.40
N GLN A 282 2.92 -10.65 -11.33
CA GLN A 282 2.46 -11.29 -10.09
C GLN A 282 3.51 -12.20 -9.46
N LYS A 283 4.24 -12.97 -10.27
CA LYS A 283 5.31 -13.85 -9.80
C LYS A 283 6.46 -13.02 -9.22
N ALA A 284 6.90 -11.98 -9.92
CA ALA A 284 7.96 -11.10 -9.45
C ALA A 284 7.56 -10.39 -8.15
N TRP A 285 6.31 -9.92 -8.05
CA TRP A 285 5.78 -9.29 -6.84
C TRP A 285 5.76 -10.25 -5.64
N ARG A 286 5.26 -11.48 -5.83
CA ARG A 286 5.27 -12.53 -4.78
C ARG A 286 6.69 -12.87 -4.32
N GLN A 287 7.64 -12.93 -5.25
CA GLN A 287 9.05 -13.17 -4.93
C GLN A 287 9.64 -12.03 -4.10
N LEU A 288 9.45 -10.77 -4.52
CA LEU A 288 9.89 -9.60 -3.77
C LEU A 288 9.32 -9.62 -2.35
N ARG A 289 8.01 -9.89 -2.21
CA ARG A 289 7.37 -9.94 -0.89
C ARG A 289 7.96 -11.03 -0.01
N ALA A 290 8.18 -12.23 -0.55
CA ALA A 290 8.80 -13.33 0.17
C ALA A 290 10.21 -12.98 0.67
N VAL A 291 11.01 -12.30 -0.15
CA VAL A 291 12.35 -11.81 0.25
C VAL A 291 12.25 -10.76 1.35
N CYS A 292 11.29 -9.83 1.26
CA CYS A 292 11.05 -8.82 2.28
C CYS A 292 10.59 -9.42 3.63
N ASP A 293 9.73 -10.43 3.60
CA ASP A 293 9.24 -11.12 4.80
C ASP A 293 10.37 -11.94 5.42
N ALA A 294 11.15 -12.67 4.62
CA ALA A 294 12.34 -13.40 5.08
C ALA A 294 13.38 -12.46 5.72
N ARG A 295 13.63 -11.28 5.13
CA ARG A 295 14.51 -10.28 5.73
C ARG A 295 13.96 -9.73 7.05
N SER A 296 12.65 -9.49 7.14
CA SER A 296 12.00 -9.05 8.39
C SER A 296 12.19 -10.06 9.52
N MET A 297 12.01 -11.35 9.21
CA MET A 297 12.27 -12.45 10.14
C MET A 297 13.73 -12.48 10.57
N ARG A 298 14.68 -12.46 9.62
CA ARG A 298 16.13 -12.47 9.93
C ARG A 298 16.56 -11.30 10.79
N LEU A 299 16.11 -10.07 10.50
CA LEU A 299 16.40 -8.90 11.34
C LEU A 299 15.75 -9.01 12.73
N GLY A 300 14.55 -9.60 12.82
CA GLY A 300 13.90 -9.94 14.08
C GLY A 300 14.73 -10.90 14.93
N ASP A 301 15.14 -12.01 14.31
CA ASP A 301 15.98 -13.04 14.91
C ASP A 301 17.34 -12.51 15.37
N THR A 302 18.04 -11.73 14.54
CA THR A 302 19.29 -11.07 14.96
C THR A 302 19.07 -10.11 16.13
N SER A 303 17.94 -9.39 16.16
CA SER A 303 17.60 -8.50 17.28
C SER A 303 17.38 -9.29 18.59
N ASP A 304 16.69 -10.42 18.51
CA ASP A 304 16.49 -11.31 19.65
C ASP A 304 17.80 -11.95 20.11
N LEU A 305 18.70 -12.31 19.19
CA LEU A 305 20.04 -12.81 19.52
C LEU A 305 20.82 -11.78 20.35
N PHE A 306 20.89 -10.51 19.92
CA PHE A 306 21.62 -9.49 20.67
C PHE A 306 20.99 -9.23 22.04
N ARG A 307 19.65 -9.22 22.13
CA ARG A 307 18.94 -9.11 23.40
C ARG A 307 19.30 -10.26 24.34
N PHE A 308 19.28 -11.50 23.84
CA PHE A 308 19.69 -12.68 24.59
C PHE A 308 21.15 -12.57 25.06
N MET A 309 22.08 -12.16 24.20
CA MET A 309 23.50 -12.01 24.55
C MET A 309 23.72 -10.97 25.66
N ILE A 310 22.98 -9.86 25.62
CA ILE A 310 23.01 -8.82 26.66
C ILE A 310 22.48 -9.40 27.98
N MET A 311 21.32 -10.06 27.97
CA MET A 311 20.75 -10.69 29.17
C MET A 311 21.71 -11.71 29.80
N VAL A 312 22.33 -12.57 28.99
CA VAL A 312 23.33 -13.54 29.48
C VAL A 312 24.52 -12.83 30.10
N ARG A 313 25.08 -11.82 29.42
CA ARG A 313 26.25 -11.08 29.94
C ARG A 313 25.92 -10.43 31.28
N ASP A 314 24.79 -9.74 31.38
CA ASP A 314 24.42 -8.98 32.56
C ASP A 314 24.14 -9.92 33.74
N LEU A 315 23.46 -11.05 33.51
CA LEU A 315 23.27 -12.08 34.54
C LEU A 315 24.58 -12.73 34.98
N LEU A 316 25.50 -13.03 34.06
CA LEU A 316 26.81 -13.59 34.40
C LEU A 316 27.65 -12.61 35.25
N LEU A 317 27.63 -11.32 34.92
CA LEU A 317 28.32 -10.30 35.70
C LEU A 317 27.74 -10.19 37.11
N TRP A 318 26.41 -10.11 37.22
CA TRP A 318 25.73 -10.06 38.51
C TRP A 318 25.99 -11.31 39.37
N MET A 319 25.93 -12.52 38.79
CA MET A 319 26.26 -13.75 39.53
C MET A 319 27.71 -13.76 40.03
N ASN A 320 28.66 -13.18 39.29
CA ASN A 320 30.04 -13.06 39.74
C ASN A 320 30.18 -12.08 40.91
N GLU A 321 29.43 -10.98 40.91
CA GLU A 321 29.38 -10.04 42.04
C GLU A 321 28.81 -10.70 43.29
N VAL A 322 27.69 -11.41 43.16
CA VAL A 322 27.04 -12.16 44.24
C VAL A 322 27.97 -13.25 44.81
N LYS A 323 28.65 -14.03 43.95
CA LYS A 323 29.66 -15.01 44.39
C LYS A 323 30.83 -14.36 45.13
N ARG A 324 31.26 -13.17 44.71
CA ARG A 324 32.33 -12.40 45.38
C ARG A 324 31.90 -11.94 46.77
N GLU A 325 30.67 -11.45 46.91
CA GLU A 325 30.11 -11.04 48.20
C GLU A 325 29.99 -12.23 49.17
N MET A 326 29.57 -13.40 48.69
CA MET A 326 29.54 -14.63 49.48
C MET A 326 30.91 -15.13 49.93
N THR A 327 32.02 -14.62 49.39
CA THR A 327 33.37 -15.02 49.80
C THR A 327 34.08 -13.94 50.63
N SER A 328 33.33 -12.93 51.10
CA SER A 328 33.82 -12.00 52.13
C SER A 328 34.26 -12.77 53.39
N GLN A 329 35.49 -12.54 53.82
CA GLN A 329 36.10 -13.21 54.99
C GLN A 329 35.83 -12.42 56.27
N GLU A 330 34.58 -12.39 56.70
CA GLU A 330 34.23 -11.83 58.01
C GLU A 330 34.20 -12.94 59.05
N ARG A 331 35.06 -12.84 60.08
CA ARG A 331 35.08 -13.77 61.20
C ARG A 331 34.21 -13.23 62.34
N PRO A 332 33.16 -13.95 62.75
CA PRO A 332 32.36 -13.55 63.89
C PRO A 332 33.20 -13.61 65.18
N LYS A 333 32.85 -12.78 66.17
CA LYS A 333 33.51 -12.75 67.50
C LYS A 333 32.63 -13.33 68.60
N ASP A 334 31.32 -13.32 68.38
CA ASP A 334 30.28 -13.75 69.31
C ASP A 334 29.02 -14.18 68.53
N VAL A 335 28.01 -14.65 69.26
CA VAL A 335 26.73 -15.10 68.70
C VAL A 335 26.06 -14.01 67.86
N SER A 336 26.00 -12.77 68.38
CA SER A 336 25.40 -11.63 67.67
C SER A 336 26.09 -11.34 66.33
N GLY A 337 27.42 -11.50 66.27
CA GLY A 337 28.19 -11.37 65.04
C GLY A 337 27.86 -12.46 64.01
N VAL A 338 27.63 -13.72 64.45
CA VAL A 338 27.18 -14.79 63.56
C VAL A 338 25.78 -14.50 63.02
N GLU A 339 24.85 -14.09 63.88
CA GLU A 339 23.47 -13.75 63.49
C GLU A 339 23.43 -12.60 62.47
N LEU A 340 24.28 -11.58 62.62
CA LEU A 340 24.42 -10.52 61.63
C LEU A 340 24.88 -11.06 60.27
N LEU A 341 25.90 -11.93 60.24
CA LEU A 341 26.37 -12.56 59.00
C LEU A 341 25.28 -13.42 58.35
N MET A 342 24.48 -14.12 59.15
CA MET A 342 23.34 -14.90 58.68
C MET A 342 22.25 -14.01 58.07
N ASN A 343 21.91 -12.89 58.71
CA ASN A 343 20.93 -11.93 58.19
C ASN A 343 21.40 -11.31 56.87
N ASN A 344 22.68 -10.96 56.76
CA ASN A 344 23.28 -10.47 55.50
C ASN A 344 23.20 -11.55 54.40
N HIS A 345 23.51 -12.80 54.74
CA HIS A 345 23.45 -13.92 53.79
C HIS A 345 22.02 -14.25 53.32
N GLN A 346 21.02 -14.11 54.20
CA GLN A 346 19.61 -14.20 53.83
C GLN A 346 19.15 -13.02 52.96
N SER A 347 19.71 -11.83 53.17
CA SER A 347 19.44 -10.70 52.28
C SER A 347 19.93 -10.98 50.86
N LEU A 348 21.13 -11.58 50.71
CA LEU A 348 21.61 -12.06 49.40
C LEU A 348 20.70 -13.13 48.79
N LYS A 349 20.09 -13.99 49.61
CA LYS A 349 19.11 -14.98 49.13
C LYS A 349 17.88 -14.33 48.52
N ALA A 350 17.32 -13.34 49.23
CA ALA A 350 16.20 -12.57 48.73
C ALA A 350 16.53 -11.86 47.42
N GLU A 351 17.76 -11.32 47.27
CA GLU A 351 18.22 -10.76 46.01
C GLU A 351 18.31 -11.80 44.89
N ILE A 352 18.77 -13.03 45.19
CA ILE A 352 18.81 -14.10 44.20
C ILE A 352 17.39 -14.49 43.75
N ASP A 353 16.47 -14.65 44.70
CA ASP A 353 15.09 -15.03 44.42
C ASP A 353 14.36 -13.97 43.61
N ALA A 354 14.61 -12.68 43.89
CA ALA A 354 14.07 -11.56 43.11
C ALA A 354 14.59 -11.51 41.66
N ARG A 355 15.63 -12.27 41.30
CA ARG A 355 16.21 -12.34 39.95
C ARG A 355 15.73 -13.54 39.16
N GLU A 356 14.90 -14.40 39.76
CA GLU A 356 14.44 -15.65 39.15
C GLU A 356 13.69 -15.42 37.82
N GLU A 357 12.83 -14.40 37.77
CA GLU A 357 12.11 -14.05 36.55
C GLU A 357 13.06 -13.64 35.41
N ASN A 358 14.17 -12.98 35.72
CA ASN A 358 15.16 -12.58 34.71
C ASN A 358 15.88 -13.79 34.11
N PHE A 359 16.21 -14.79 34.95
CA PHE A 359 16.76 -16.06 34.47
C PHE A 359 15.75 -16.80 33.59
N ASN A 360 14.50 -16.90 34.05
CA ASN A 360 13.44 -17.56 33.29
C ASN A 360 13.20 -16.89 31.94
N ALA A 361 13.15 -15.55 31.90
CA ALA A 361 13.02 -14.79 30.66
C ALA A 361 14.22 -15.02 29.71
N CYS A 362 15.45 -15.02 30.23
CA CYS A 362 16.66 -15.25 29.45
C CYS A 362 16.70 -16.68 28.87
N ILE A 363 16.40 -17.68 29.69
CA ILE A 363 16.37 -19.09 29.30
C ILE A 363 15.25 -19.36 28.30
N SER A 364 14.06 -18.80 28.52
CA SER A 364 12.93 -18.92 27.60
C SER A 364 13.29 -18.34 26.23
N LEU A 365 13.85 -17.12 26.20
CA LEU A 365 14.27 -16.51 24.94
C LEU A 365 15.32 -17.35 24.21
N GLY A 366 16.32 -17.88 24.93
CA GLY A 366 17.32 -18.76 24.33
C GLY A 366 16.72 -20.04 23.76
N ARG A 367 15.78 -20.68 24.47
CA ARG A 367 15.06 -21.88 24.01
C ARG A 367 14.20 -21.58 22.79
N ASP A 368 13.50 -20.45 22.78
CA ASP A 368 12.69 -20.02 21.64
C ASP A 368 13.55 -19.83 20.39
N LEU A 369 14.74 -19.22 20.53
CA LEU A 369 15.69 -19.09 19.43
C LEU A 369 16.17 -20.45 18.90
N LEU A 370 16.43 -21.42 19.79
CA LEU A 370 16.80 -22.78 19.37
C LEU A 370 15.64 -23.50 18.65
N ASN A 371 14.40 -23.37 19.15
CA ASN A 371 13.21 -23.94 18.53
C ASN A 371 12.96 -23.39 17.13
N ARG A 372 13.26 -22.10 16.90
CA ARG A 372 13.24 -21.46 15.57
C ARG A 372 14.39 -21.89 14.65
N LYS A 373 15.29 -22.76 15.11
CA LYS A 373 16.52 -23.17 14.38
C LYS A 373 17.38 -21.97 13.98
N HIS A 374 17.54 -21.03 14.90
CA HIS A 374 18.29 -19.79 14.67
C HIS A 374 19.72 -20.07 14.14
N TYR A 375 20.23 -19.23 13.24
CA TYR A 375 21.54 -19.45 12.58
C TYR A 375 22.72 -19.52 13.57
N ALA A 376 22.58 -18.91 14.74
CA ALA A 376 23.56 -18.93 15.84
C ALA A 376 23.25 -19.99 16.93
N SER A 377 22.48 -21.04 16.61
CA SER A 377 22.02 -22.04 17.61
C SER A 377 23.16 -22.62 18.45
N SER A 378 24.30 -22.97 17.85
CA SER A 378 25.45 -23.51 18.59
C SER A 378 25.99 -22.54 19.66
N GLU A 379 26.03 -21.24 19.36
CA GLU A 379 26.51 -20.24 20.32
C GLU A 379 25.45 -19.98 21.40
N ILE A 380 24.17 -19.95 21.04
CA ILE A 380 23.06 -19.79 22.00
C ILE A 380 23.06 -20.95 23.01
N GLU A 381 23.21 -22.18 22.52
CA GLU A 381 23.27 -23.38 23.37
C GLU A 381 24.44 -23.32 24.36
N LYS A 382 25.65 -22.97 23.89
CA LYS A 382 26.82 -22.77 24.77
C LYS A 382 26.56 -21.72 25.85
N LYS A 383 25.91 -20.60 25.50
CA LYS A 383 25.58 -19.54 26.46
C LYS A 383 24.54 -20.00 27.48
N LEU A 384 23.53 -20.76 27.07
CA LEU A 384 22.53 -21.34 27.98
C LEU A 384 23.16 -22.32 28.96
N ILE A 385 24.02 -23.22 28.48
CA ILE A 385 24.75 -24.16 29.34
C ILE A 385 25.60 -23.40 30.35
N LYS A 386 26.36 -22.39 29.88
CA LYS A 386 27.16 -21.56 30.78
C LYS A 386 26.30 -20.84 31.83
N LEU A 387 25.22 -20.19 31.42
CA LEU A 387 24.32 -19.46 32.33
C LEU A 387 23.73 -20.37 33.40
N THR A 388 23.24 -21.55 33.01
CA THR A 388 22.63 -22.52 33.92
C THR A 388 23.65 -23.15 34.88
N THR A 389 24.86 -23.44 34.39
CA THR A 389 25.96 -23.96 35.22
C THR A 389 26.40 -22.95 36.27
N GLU A 390 26.62 -21.70 35.87
CA GLU A 390 27.04 -20.61 36.78
C GLU A 390 25.95 -20.31 37.83
N ARG A 391 24.67 -20.40 37.44
CA ARG A 391 23.54 -20.25 38.38
C ARG A 391 23.51 -21.37 39.41
N ALA A 392 23.68 -22.62 38.99
CA ALA A 392 23.73 -23.76 39.90
C ALA A 392 24.93 -23.66 40.87
N GLU A 393 26.10 -23.23 40.37
CA GLU A 393 27.28 -23.04 41.21
C GLU A 393 27.08 -21.92 42.25
N MET A 394 26.48 -20.80 41.86
CA MET A 394 26.16 -19.70 42.78
C MET A 394 25.20 -20.16 43.89
N MET A 395 24.13 -20.88 43.53
CA MET A 395 23.18 -21.44 44.51
C MET A 395 23.86 -22.40 45.49
N ARG A 396 24.69 -23.32 44.97
CA ARG A 396 25.44 -24.26 45.81
C ARG A 396 26.38 -23.54 46.78
N ARG A 397 27.11 -22.50 46.33
CA ARG A 397 27.98 -21.69 47.20
C ARG A 397 27.19 -20.96 48.29
N TRP A 398 25.97 -20.51 47.99
CA TRP A 398 25.09 -19.91 48.97
C TRP A 398 24.67 -20.95 50.03
N GLU A 399 24.26 -22.14 49.60
CA GLU A 399 23.85 -23.25 50.48
C GLU A 399 25.01 -23.68 51.40
N ASP A 400 26.19 -23.93 50.83
CA ASP A 400 27.40 -24.30 51.58
C ASP A 400 27.72 -23.27 52.70
N ARG A 401 27.66 -21.97 52.37
CA ARG A 401 27.93 -20.89 53.34
C ARG A 401 26.84 -20.79 54.40
N TRP A 402 25.58 -21.03 54.02
CA TRP A 402 24.47 -21.02 54.97
C TRP A 402 24.61 -22.14 56.01
N GLU A 403 24.88 -23.37 55.54
CA GLU A 403 25.15 -24.51 56.43
C GLU A 403 26.34 -24.23 57.36
N TYR A 404 27.42 -23.66 56.82
CA TYR A 404 28.58 -23.28 57.62
C TYR A 404 28.22 -22.24 58.70
N LEU A 405 27.47 -21.20 58.37
CA LEU A 405 27.05 -20.19 59.35
C LEU A 405 26.15 -20.79 60.45
N GLN A 406 25.28 -21.74 60.11
CA GLN A 406 24.46 -22.45 61.10
C GLN A 406 25.32 -23.27 62.07
N LEU A 407 26.32 -24.01 61.54
CA LEU A 407 27.26 -24.76 62.38
C LEU A 407 28.06 -23.83 63.30
N ILE A 408 28.56 -22.72 62.77
CA ILE A 408 29.30 -21.74 63.56
C ILE A 408 28.42 -21.09 64.62
N LEU A 409 27.15 -20.79 64.32
CA LEU A 409 26.21 -20.24 65.30
C LEU A 409 26.06 -21.18 66.50
N GLU A 410 25.85 -22.47 66.25
CA GLU A 410 25.73 -23.49 67.28
C GLU A 410 26.99 -23.57 68.16
N VAL A 411 28.17 -23.53 67.54
CA VAL A 411 29.46 -23.53 68.28
C VAL A 411 29.61 -22.29 69.16
N TYR A 412 29.28 -21.10 68.68
CA TYR A 412 29.34 -19.88 69.48
C TYR A 412 28.28 -19.84 70.59
N GLN A 413 27.10 -20.39 70.35
CA GLN A 413 26.05 -20.53 71.37
C GLN A 413 26.51 -21.49 72.47
N PHE A 414 27.05 -22.65 72.10
CA PHE A 414 27.65 -23.59 73.04
C PHE A 414 28.76 -22.94 73.85
N ALA A 415 29.72 -22.27 73.20
CA ALA A 415 30.84 -21.62 73.89
C ALA A 415 30.37 -20.54 74.88
N ARG A 416 29.37 -19.74 74.50
CA ARG A 416 28.75 -18.75 75.37
C ARG A 416 28.07 -19.43 76.57
N ASP A 417 27.27 -20.46 76.33
CA ASP A 417 26.49 -21.12 77.36
C ASP A 417 27.41 -21.92 78.32
N ALA A 418 28.49 -22.51 77.80
CA ALA A 418 29.56 -23.13 78.58
C ALA A 418 30.31 -22.11 79.45
N ALA A 419 30.67 -20.94 78.91
CA ALA A 419 31.32 -19.88 79.69
C ALA A 419 30.40 -19.34 80.80
N VAL A 420 29.10 -19.23 80.56
CA VAL A 420 28.10 -18.87 81.59
C VAL A 420 28.02 -19.95 82.67
N ALA A 421 28.00 -21.23 82.29
CA ALA A 421 27.98 -22.35 83.22
C ALA A 421 29.27 -22.42 84.06
N GLU A 422 30.43 -22.25 83.43
CA GLU A 422 31.74 -22.18 84.10
C GLU A 422 31.81 -21.02 85.09
N SER A 423 31.38 -19.82 84.68
CA SER A 423 31.35 -18.65 85.56
C SER A 423 30.43 -18.88 86.77
N TRP A 424 29.28 -19.55 86.57
CA TRP A 424 28.41 -19.94 87.67
C TRP A 424 29.10 -20.92 88.63
N LEU A 425 29.76 -21.97 88.13
CA LEU A 425 30.50 -22.93 88.94
C LEU A 425 31.61 -22.25 89.76
N MET A 426 32.42 -21.40 89.12
CA MET A 426 33.48 -20.63 89.78
C MET A 426 32.93 -19.72 90.89
N ALA A 427 31.75 -19.14 90.70
CA ALA A 427 31.11 -18.31 91.73
C ALA A 427 30.64 -19.12 92.95
N GLN A 428 30.33 -20.41 92.79
CA GLN A 428 29.91 -21.29 93.90
C GLN A 428 31.10 -21.90 94.65
N GLU A 429 32.25 -22.05 94.00
CA GLU A 429 33.45 -22.71 94.55
C GLU A 429 33.89 -22.16 95.92
N PRO A 430 34.00 -20.83 96.15
CA PRO A 430 34.39 -20.30 97.47
C PRO A 430 33.41 -20.67 98.59
N TYR A 431 32.12 -20.74 98.28
CA TYR A 431 31.09 -21.12 99.23
C TYR A 431 31.19 -22.60 99.62
N LEU A 432 31.38 -23.48 98.63
CA LEU A 432 31.46 -24.94 98.84
C LEU A 432 32.74 -25.37 99.57
N VAL A 433 33.84 -24.63 99.40
CA VAL A 433 35.11 -24.89 100.10
C VAL A 433 35.12 -24.34 101.53
N SER A 434 34.17 -23.45 101.88
CA SER A 434 34.08 -22.88 103.22
C SER A 434 33.83 -23.96 104.28
N LYS A 435 34.62 -23.94 105.36
CA LYS A 435 34.49 -24.84 106.53
C LYS A 435 33.82 -24.15 107.72
N GLU A 436 32.99 -23.14 107.46
CA GLU A 436 32.25 -22.43 108.49
C GLU A 436 30.97 -23.18 108.85
N TYR A 437 30.85 -23.65 110.10
CA TYR A 437 29.68 -24.41 110.59
C TYR A 437 28.73 -23.56 111.46
N GLY A 438 29.04 -22.28 111.66
CA GLY A 438 28.35 -21.39 112.59
C GLY A 438 28.83 -21.59 114.04
N ARG A 439 28.78 -20.53 114.85
CA ARG A 439 29.26 -20.55 116.25
C ARG A 439 28.15 -20.78 117.26
N ASN A 440 26.89 -20.78 116.80
CA ASN A 440 25.70 -21.00 117.60
C ASN A 440 24.57 -21.57 116.72
N LEU A 441 23.52 -22.07 117.37
CA LEU A 441 22.37 -22.70 116.71
C LEU A 441 21.74 -21.81 115.62
N GLU A 442 21.61 -20.51 115.89
CA GLU A 442 21.00 -19.56 114.96
C GLU A 442 21.84 -19.37 113.69
N GLU A 443 23.17 -19.27 113.83
CA GLU A 443 24.11 -19.22 112.70
C GLU A 443 24.10 -20.53 111.90
N THR A 444 24.07 -21.68 112.58
CA THR A 444 24.00 -22.99 111.92
C THR A 444 22.69 -23.16 111.15
N ILE A 445 21.53 -22.74 111.71
CA ILE A 445 20.24 -22.75 111.00
C ILE A 445 20.27 -21.85 109.76
N LYS A 446 20.91 -20.67 109.86
CA LYS A 446 21.10 -19.78 108.70
C LYS A 446 21.97 -20.43 107.62
N LEU A 447 23.03 -21.14 108.00
CA LEU A 447 23.88 -21.88 107.05
C LEU A 447 23.13 -23.03 106.36
N ILE A 448 22.29 -23.77 107.09
CA ILE A 448 21.41 -24.81 106.52
C ILE A 448 20.46 -24.19 105.49
N LYS A 449 19.74 -23.12 105.84
CA LYS A 449 18.84 -22.43 104.90
C LYS A 449 19.58 -21.90 103.66
N LYS A 450 20.81 -21.41 103.85
CA LYS A 450 21.67 -20.97 102.72
C LYS A 450 22.05 -22.16 101.83
N HIS A 451 22.30 -23.33 102.41
CA HIS A 451 22.60 -24.55 101.65
C HIS A 451 21.39 -25.07 100.88
N GLU A 452 20.20 -25.11 101.51
CA GLU A 452 18.95 -25.46 100.81
C GLU A 452 18.66 -24.52 99.63
N ALA A 453 19.00 -23.23 99.74
CA ALA A 453 18.88 -22.27 98.65
C ALA A 453 19.90 -22.55 97.53
N PHE A 454 21.13 -22.96 97.87
CA PHE A 454 22.12 -23.42 96.91
C PHE A 454 21.65 -24.69 96.18
N GLU A 455 21.15 -25.71 96.87
CA GLU A 455 20.65 -26.95 96.25
C GLU A 455 19.52 -26.67 95.26
N LYS A 456 18.59 -25.77 95.62
CA LYS A 456 17.53 -25.33 94.69
C LYS A 456 18.10 -24.62 93.45
N SER A 457 19.11 -23.77 93.64
CA SER A 457 19.79 -23.07 92.54
C SER A 457 20.55 -24.04 91.63
N ALA A 458 21.23 -25.04 92.22
CA ALA A 458 21.95 -26.09 91.49
C ALA A 458 21.00 -26.96 90.66
N ASN A 459 19.89 -27.42 91.25
CA ASN A 459 18.86 -28.15 90.53
C ASN A 459 18.26 -27.31 89.39
N ALA A 460 18.11 -26.00 89.57
CA ALA A 460 17.66 -25.10 88.51
C ALA A 460 18.69 -24.91 87.37
N GLN A 461 19.97 -25.26 87.57
CA GLN A 461 20.99 -25.27 86.50
C GLN A 461 21.11 -26.61 85.78
N GLU A 462 20.48 -27.68 86.28
CA GLU A 462 20.63 -29.04 85.75
C GLU A 462 20.32 -29.11 84.24
N GLU A 463 19.21 -28.50 83.80
CA GLU A 463 18.85 -28.46 82.38
C GLU A 463 19.91 -27.78 81.50
N ARG A 464 20.61 -26.76 82.02
CA ARG A 464 21.68 -26.07 81.31
C ARG A 464 22.90 -26.97 81.13
N PHE A 465 23.28 -27.74 82.14
CA PHE A 465 24.38 -28.69 82.03
C PHE A 465 24.02 -29.86 81.11
N LEU A 466 22.80 -30.40 81.20
CA LEU A 466 22.30 -31.43 80.28
C LEU A 466 22.28 -30.96 78.82
N ALA A 467 22.02 -29.67 78.58
CA ALA A 467 22.11 -29.10 77.23
C ALA A 467 23.55 -29.07 76.71
N LEU A 468 24.54 -28.82 77.57
CA LEU A 468 25.97 -28.84 77.21
C LEU A 468 26.53 -30.26 77.03
N GLU A 469 25.87 -31.29 77.56
CA GLU A 469 26.24 -32.69 77.30
C GLU A 469 25.82 -33.18 75.90
N LYS A 470 24.87 -32.49 75.25
CA LYS A 470 24.44 -32.83 73.90
C LYS A 470 25.50 -32.38 72.91
N LEU A 471 25.95 -33.31 72.08
CA LEU A 471 26.89 -33.03 71.00
C LEU A 471 26.31 -32.02 70.02
N THR A 472 27.13 -31.03 69.66
CA THR A 472 26.82 -30.09 68.59
C THR A 472 26.79 -30.79 67.24
N THR A 473 26.06 -30.24 66.27
CA THR A 473 26.05 -30.74 64.88
C THR A 473 27.46 -30.80 64.30
N PHE A 474 28.34 -29.88 64.69
CA PHE A 474 29.75 -29.89 64.31
C PHE A 474 30.46 -31.16 64.81
N GLU A 475 30.31 -31.50 66.10
CA GLU A 475 30.92 -32.70 66.69
C GLU A 475 30.36 -33.99 66.09
N LEU A 476 29.06 -34.04 65.80
CA LEU A 476 28.42 -35.16 65.12
C LEU A 476 28.98 -35.35 63.70
N LYS A 477 29.10 -34.27 62.92
CA LYS A 477 29.70 -34.31 61.57
C LYS A 477 31.17 -34.72 61.61
N GLU A 478 31.94 -34.25 62.59
CA GLU A 478 33.34 -34.65 62.79
C GLU A 478 33.48 -36.14 63.14
N MET A 479 32.60 -36.64 64.02
CA MET A 479 32.57 -38.07 64.37
C MET A 479 32.26 -38.93 63.15
N GLN A 480 31.23 -38.59 62.39
CA GLN A 480 30.89 -39.28 61.14
C GLN A 480 32.02 -39.24 60.11
N ARG A 481 32.71 -38.10 59.97
CA ARG A 481 33.87 -37.99 59.08
C ARG A 481 34.99 -38.96 59.49
N ARG A 482 35.30 -39.03 60.78
CA ARG A 482 36.32 -39.95 61.31
C ARG A 482 35.92 -41.41 61.09
N ASP A 483 34.67 -41.75 61.32
CA ASP A 483 34.15 -43.10 61.09
C ASP A 483 34.26 -43.50 59.60
N MET A 484 33.91 -42.58 58.68
CA MET A 484 34.07 -42.81 57.24
C MET A 484 35.55 -42.98 56.84
N GLU A 485 36.44 -42.15 57.36
CA GLU A 485 37.90 -42.26 57.10
C GLU A 485 38.51 -43.54 57.66
N GLU A 486 37.98 -44.05 58.77
CA GLU A 486 38.37 -45.35 59.32
C GLU A 486 37.86 -46.50 58.46
N VAL A 487 36.62 -46.42 57.97
CA VAL A 487 36.05 -47.41 57.04
C VAL A 487 36.85 -47.45 55.74
N GLU A 488 37.20 -46.30 55.17
CA GLU A 488 37.99 -46.20 53.95
C GLU A 488 39.43 -46.71 54.15
N ARG A 489 40.07 -46.39 55.28
CA ARG A 489 41.36 -46.97 55.66
C ARG A 489 41.31 -48.48 55.83
N ARG A 490 40.23 -49.02 56.41
CA ARG A 490 40.03 -50.48 56.53
C ARG A 490 39.79 -51.14 55.17
N ALA A 491 39.08 -50.49 54.25
CA ALA A 491 38.88 -50.98 52.88
C ALA A 491 40.19 -51.02 52.07
N LEU A 492 41.10 -50.08 52.29
CA LEU A 492 42.43 -50.05 51.66
C LEU A 492 43.43 -51.03 52.30
N SER A 493 43.12 -51.65 53.44
CA SER A 493 44.06 -52.45 54.23
C SER A 493 43.76 -53.95 54.36
N GLY A 494 42.96 -54.57 53.48
CA GLY A 494 42.98 -56.05 53.43
C GLY A 494 42.35 -56.73 52.20
N PRO A 495 42.71 -58.01 51.89
CA PRO A 495 43.88 -58.78 52.31
C PRO A 495 44.82 -59.14 51.13
N SER A 496 46.14 -59.00 51.33
CA SER A 496 47.15 -59.67 50.49
C SER A 496 47.06 -61.18 50.70
N GLY A 497 46.32 -61.83 49.80
CA GLY A 497 46.18 -63.29 49.74
C GLY A 497 47.49 -63.95 49.33
N ASP A 498 48.09 -64.60 50.31
CA ASP A 498 49.12 -65.63 50.26
C ASP A 498 48.88 -66.65 49.12
N VAL A 499 49.63 -66.56 48.02
CA VAL A 499 49.75 -67.66 47.04
C VAL A 499 51.06 -68.39 47.30
N ARG A 500 50.92 -69.47 48.08
CA ARG A 500 51.93 -70.48 48.34
C ARG A 500 52.55 -71.01 47.04
N ARG A 501 53.89 -71.15 47.07
CA ARG A 501 54.67 -71.99 46.16
C ARG A 501 54.15 -73.44 46.19
N GLY A 502 53.99 -74.03 45.02
CA GLY A 502 53.74 -75.46 44.86
C GLY A 502 53.78 -75.89 43.40
N THR A 503 54.99 -76.00 42.84
CA THR A 503 55.58 -77.12 42.06
C THR A 503 56.89 -76.65 41.45
#